data_AF-A0AA88DLY3-F1
#
_entry.id   AF-A0AA88DLY3-F1
#
_cell.length_a   1.000
_cell.length_b   1.000
_cell.length_c   1.000
_cell.angle_alpha   90.00
_cell.angle_beta   90.00
_cell.angle_gamma   90.00
#
_symmetry.space_group_name_H-M   'P 1'
#
loop_
_entity.id
_entity.type
_entity.pdbx_description
1 polymer ?
#
loop_
_entity_poly.entity_id
_entity_poly.type
_entity_poly.pdbx_seq_one_letter_code
_entity_poly.pdbx_strand_id
1 'polypeptide(L)'
;MKLCSRVENVKEKEKILISLLDLPEVILEDIFDWLSPTDLCSMAQVCFSLWEMCTRDHLWEKQLKQEWGKLIGDAAYREWKSHVAFIRNRAIFDIHNRKKRKGLFEFLCIARPLSWIRPKAVTSSKAIRTTLPVDSIKAFHLSLESGKFWFPAQIYHGNTGYRGDMLVCYDAHVCYDSRTNTFRARYGIASHGWESTEENIEWDRIRAPQVDTPLYMLHVSDCLNDLKPGDHIEIQWTSHKESPYDWWYAVIGHLDACDKNENHCRCHYSDTIVVEFNQYPPGSTWRRTMISRKYHPEERNGVGGFYGGIRKLSDEEDIAKWLSFWPNQVLEGY
;
A
#
# COMPACT_ATOMS: atom_id res chain seq x y z
N MET A 1 -31.01 -61.16 -60.76
CA MET A 1 -29.74 -60.88 -60.06
C MET A 1 -30.05 -60.03 -58.84
N LYS A 2 -29.55 -60.44 -57.67
CA LYS A 2 -29.59 -59.67 -56.41
C LYS A 2 -28.99 -58.28 -56.61
N LEU A 3 -29.58 -57.27 -55.97
CA LEU A 3 -28.78 -56.36 -55.15
C LEU A 3 -29.65 -55.88 -53.97
N CYS A 4 -29.29 -56.37 -52.80
CA CYS A 4 -29.80 -55.95 -51.51
C CYS A 4 -29.08 -54.64 -51.17
N SER A 5 -29.76 -53.50 -51.17
CA SER A 5 -29.21 -52.27 -50.59
C SER A 5 -29.42 -52.31 -49.08
N ARG A 6 -28.37 -52.75 -48.38
CA ARG A 6 -28.23 -52.64 -46.93
C ARG A 6 -28.24 -51.16 -46.58
N VAL A 7 -29.36 -50.67 -46.02
CA VAL A 7 -29.39 -49.37 -45.34
C VAL A 7 -28.56 -49.53 -44.07
N GLU A 8 -27.30 -49.13 -44.14
CA GLU A 8 -26.50 -48.93 -42.96
C GLU A 8 -27.05 -47.72 -42.22
N ASN A 9 -27.76 -47.97 -41.12
CA ASN A 9 -27.98 -46.97 -40.09
C ASN A 9 -26.60 -46.58 -39.54
N VAL A 10 -26.02 -45.52 -40.10
CA VAL A 10 -24.95 -44.77 -39.46
C VAL A 10 -25.57 -44.20 -38.19
N LYS A 11 -25.39 -44.89 -37.05
CA LYS A 11 -25.58 -44.28 -35.74
C LYS A 11 -24.66 -43.07 -35.71
N GLU A 12 -25.22 -41.88 -35.90
CA GLU A 12 -24.57 -40.65 -35.45
C GLU A 12 -24.16 -40.92 -34.01
N LYS A 13 -22.84 -41.04 -33.77
CA LYS A 13 -22.30 -40.89 -32.43
C LYS A 13 -22.69 -39.48 -32.04
N GLU A 14 -23.76 -39.34 -31.25
CA GLU A 14 -23.99 -38.14 -30.46
C GLU A 14 -22.65 -37.84 -29.78
N LYS A 15 -21.94 -36.84 -30.31
CA LYS A 15 -20.87 -36.21 -29.55
C LYS A 15 -21.60 -35.67 -28.35
N ILE A 16 -21.44 -36.34 -27.21
CA ILE A 16 -21.83 -35.79 -25.91
C ILE A 16 -21.05 -34.48 -25.82
N LEU A 17 -21.72 -33.38 -26.13
CA LEU A 17 -21.19 -32.04 -25.99
C LEU A 17 -21.22 -31.78 -24.48
N ILE A 18 -20.15 -32.15 -23.80
CA ILE A 18 -19.97 -31.82 -22.40
C ILE A 18 -19.80 -30.30 -22.35
N SER A 19 -20.80 -29.62 -21.80
CA SER A 19 -20.72 -28.20 -21.50
C SER A 19 -19.79 -27.99 -20.31
N LEU A 20 -19.11 -26.85 -20.26
CA LEU A 20 -18.32 -26.47 -19.08
C LEU A 20 -19.19 -26.50 -17.82
N LEU A 21 -20.45 -26.06 -17.92
CA LEU A 21 -21.41 -26.05 -16.80
C LEU A 21 -21.89 -27.44 -16.37
N ASP A 22 -21.57 -28.50 -17.13
CA ASP A 22 -21.88 -29.88 -16.75
C ASP A 22 -20.82 -30.46 -15.79
N LEU A 23 -19.71 -29.73 -15.57
CA LEU A 23 -18.68 -30.11 -14.61
C LEU A 23 -19.15 -29.84 -13.17
N PRO A 24 -18.71 -30.66 -12.19
CA PRO A 24 -18.89 -30.38 -10.78
C PRO A 24 -18.35 -28.99 -10.40
N GLU A 25 -19.05 -28.32 -9.49
CA GLU A 25 -18.73 -26.95 -9.05
C GLU A 25 -17.30 -26.82 -8.53
N VAL A 26 -16.79 -27.82 -7.81
CA VAL A 26 -15.40 -27.84 -7.32
C VAL A 26 -14.38 -27.81 -8.46
N ILE A 27 -14.63 -28.54 -9.55
CA ILE A 27 -13.73 -28.56 -10.72
C ILE A 27 -13.78 -27.21 -11.44
N LEU A 28 -14.95 -26.57 -11.50
CA LEU A 28 -15.10 -25.24 -12.07
C LEU A 28 -14.38 -24.18 -11.24
N GLU A 29 -14.50 -24.24 -9.92
CA GLU A 29 -13.75 -23.37 -9.02
C GLU A 29 -12.25 -23.55 -9.20
N ASP A 30 -11.76 -24.80 -9.24
CA ASP A 30 -10.35 -25.09 -9.52
C ASP A 30 -9.90 -24.46 -10.85
N ILE A 31 -10.69 -24.58 -11.93
CA ILE A 31 -10.41 -23.97 -13.23
C ILE A 31 -10.33 -22.44 -13.12
N PHE A 32 -11.30 -21.81 -12.44
CA PHE A 32 -11.34 -20.37 -12.25
C PHE A 32 -10.17 -19.86 -11.39
N ASP A 33 -9.67 -20.69 -10.48
CA ASP A 33 -8.52 -20.39 -9.63
C ASP A 33 -7.20 -20.25 -10.39
N TRP A 34 -7.14 -20.72 -11.64
CA TRP A 34 -6.02 -20.55 -12.58
C TRP A 34 -6.16 -19.33 -13.49
N LEU A 35 -7.31 -18.66 -13.52
CA LEU A 35 -7.59 -17.56 -14.43
C LEU A 35 -7.04 -16.23 -13.89
N SER A 36 -6.61 -15.37 -14.82
CA SER A 36 -6.27 -13.98 -14.47
C SER A 36 -7.53 -13.18 -14.11
N PRO A 37 -7.40 -12.04 -13.40
CA PRO A 37 -8.53 -11.14 -13.14
C PRO A 37 -9.31 -10.73 -14.40
N THR A 38 -8.61 -10.54 -15.52
CA THR A 38 -9.21 -10.20 -16.82
C THR A 38 -10.01 -11.37 -17.40
N ASP A 39 -9.47 -12.58 -17.29
CA ASP A 39 -10.16 -13.79 -17.76
C ASP A 39 -11.38 -14.12 -16.91
N LEU A 40 -11.30 -13.94 -15.59
CA LEU A 40 -12.44 -14.03 -14.67
C LEU A 40 -13.54 -13.04 -15.06
N CYS A 41 -13.18 -11.79 -15.39
CA CYS A 41 -14.14 -10.81 -15.88
C CYS A 41 -14.76 -11.20 -17.21
N SER A 42 -13.99 -11.82 -18.11
CA SER A 42 -14.47 -12.29 -19.41
C SER A 42 -15.43 -13.46 -19.26
N MET A 43 -15.08 -14.45 -18.43
CA MET A 43 -15.93 -15.60 -18.11
C MET A 43 -17.24 -15.18 -17.43
N ALA A 44 -17.18 -14.18 -16.56
CA ALA A 44 -18.37 -13.63 -15.90
C ALA A 44 -19.37 -12.97 -16.89
N GLN A 45 -18.99 -12.69 -18.13
CA GLN A 45 -19.89 -12.10 -19.13
C GLN A 45 -20.61 -13.13 -19.99
N VAL A 46 -20.23 -14.41 -19.92
CA VAL A 46 -20.76 -15.47 -20.80
C VAL A 46 -22.19 -15.85 -20.43
N CYS A 47 -22.47 -16.11 -19.15
CA CYS A 47 -23.81 -16.42 -18.66
C CYS A 47 -23.94 -16.10 -17.15
N PHE A 48 -25.17 -16.14 -16.64
CA PHE A 48 -25.45 -15.81 -15.23
C PHE A 48 -24.76 -16.76 -14.23
N SER A 49 -24.73 -18.07 -14.51
CA SER A 49 -24.08 -19.04 -13.62
C SER A 49 -22.57 -18.79 -13.51
N LEU A 50 -21.90 -18.53 -14.64
CA LEU A 50 -20.48 -18.18 -14.65
C LEU A 50 -20.23 -16.82 -13.99
N TRP A 51 -21.14 -15.86 -14.18
CA TRP A 51 -21.09 -14.56 -13.51
C TRP A 51 -21.06 -14.71 -11.99
N GLU A 52 -21.95 -15.54 -11.43
CA GLU A 52 -22.04 -15.77 -9.99
C GLU A 52 -20.76 -16.42 -9.45
N MET A 53 -20.25 -17.46 -10.11
CA MET A 53 -19.02 -18.16 -9.69
C MET A 53 -17.78 -17.26 -9.80
N CYS A 54 -17.56 -16.60 -10.94
CA CYS A 54 -16.40 -15.73 -11.18
C CYS A 54 -16.43 -14.41 -10.37
N THR A 55 -17.45 -14.20 -9.56
CA THR A 55 -17.61 -13.03 -8.69
C THR A 55 -17.41 -13.38 -7.21
N ARG A 56 -17.22 -14.66 -6.87
CA ARG A 56 -16.99 -15.11 -5.48
C ARG A 56 -15.67 -14.57 -4.95
N ASP A 57 -15.70 -14.03 -3.73
CA ASP A 57 -14.58 -13.32 -3.13
C ASP A 57 -13.31 -14.18 -2.98
N HIS A 58 -13.43 -15.47 -2.67
CA HIS A 58 -12.27 -16.35 -2.47
C HIS A 58 -11.36 -16.46 -3.71
N LEU A 59 -11.93 -16.41 -4.93
CA LEU A 59 -11.16 -16.40 -6.18
C LEU A 59 -10.32 -15.12 -6.31
N TRP A 60 -10.84 -14.01 -5.78
CA TRP A 60 -10.21 -12.69 -5.84
C TRP A 60 -9.26 -12.45 -4.66
N GLU A 61 -9.46 -13.09 -3.51
CA GLU A 61 -8.57 -13.02 -2.34
C GLU A 61 -7.15 -13.45 -2.68
N LYS A 62 -7.02 -14.57 -3.38
CA LYS A 62 -5.74 -15.12 -3.81
C LYS A 62 -5.02 -14.17 -4.78
N GLN A 63 -5.73 -13.67 -5.79
CA GLN A 63 -5.20 -12.73 -6.78
C GLN A 63 -4.75 -11.41 -6.13
N LEU A 64 -5.62 -10.84 -5.28
CA LEU A 64 -5.31 -9.62 -4.54
C LEU A 64 -4.09 -9.82 -3.64
N LYS A 65 -3.99 -10.94 -2.93
CA LYS A 65 -2.84 -11.23 -2.06
C LYS A 65 -1.54 -11.40 -2.86
N GLN A 66 -1.60 -12.02 -4.03
CA GLN A 66 -0.43 -12.25 -4.88
C GLN A 66 0.10 -10.97 -5.51
N GLU A 67 -0.78 -10.15 -6.08
CA GLU A 67 -0.39 -8.91 -6.78
C GLU A 67 -0.20 -7.74 -5.82
N TRP A 68 -1.13 -7.55 -4.90
CA TRP A 68 -1.25 -6.34 -4.08
C TRP A 68 -0.92 -6.56 -2.61
N GLY A 69 -0.78 -7.81 -2.15
CA GLY A 69 -0.68 -8.14 -0.72
C GLY A 69 0.52 -7.52 0.01
N LYS A 70 1.59 -7.16 -0.71
CA LYS A 70 2.76 -6.46 -0.13
C LYS A 70 2.53 -4.94 0.02
N LEU A 71 1.62 -4.38 -0.76
CA LEU A 71 1.37 -2.94 -0.86
C LEU A 71 0.15 -2.49 -0.06
N ILE A 72 -0.81 -3.39 0.08
CA ILE A 72 -2.12 -3.07 0.64
C ILE A 72 -2.22 -3.65 2.04
N GLY A 73 -2.25 -2.74 3.02
CA GLY A 73 -2.63 -3.05 4.39
C GLY A 73 -4.07 -2.66 4.73
N ASP A 74 -4.45 -2.85 5.99
CA ASP A 74 -5.77 -2.52 6.52
C ASP A 74 -6.15 -1.04 6.32
N ALA A 75 -5.16 -0.14 6.32
CA ALA A 75 -5.38 1.28 6.06
C ALA A 75 -5.95 1.53 4.65
N ALA A 76 -5.38 0.90 3.63
CA ALA A 76 -5.85 1.03 2.25
C ALA A 76 -7.26 0.44 2.08
N TYR A 77 -7.55 -0.69 2.73
CA TYR A 77 -8.89 -1.28 2.67
C TYR A 77 -9.95 -0.43 3.42
N ARG A 78 -9.61 0.16 4.57
CA ARG A 78 -10.49 1.10 5.29
C ARG A 78 -10.74 2.38 4.48
N GLU A 79 -9.71 2.91 3.82
CA GLU A 79 -9.82 4.06 2.94
C GLU A 79 -10.75 3.76 1.75
N TRP A 80 -10.59 2.58 1.14
CA TRP A 80 -11.45 2.15 0.05
C TRP A 80 -12.93 2.07 0.45
N LYS A 81 -13.24 1.42 1.59
CA LYS A 81 -14.61 1.35 2.11
C LYS A 81 -15.21 2.74 2.34
N SER A 82 -14.40 3.66 2.88
CA SER A 82 -14.81 5.05 3.11
C SER A 82 -15.06 5.79 1.80
N HIS A 83 -14.19 5.62 0.82
CA HIS A 83 -14.29 6.19 -0.53
C HIS A 83 -15.56 5.72 -1.24
N VAL A 84 -15.85 4.42 -1.18
CA VAL A 84 -17.03 3.81 -1.79
C VAL A 84 -18.32 4.30 -1.13
N ALA A 85 -18.35 4.37 0.21
CA ALA A 85 -19.47 4.94 0.95
C ALA A 85 -19.71 6.42 0.59
N PHE A 86 -18.64 7.20 0.44
CA PHE A 86 -18.71 8.59 0.02
C PHE A 86 -19.31 8.75 -1.39
N ILE A 87 -18.82 7.98 -2.37
CA ILE A 87 -19.35 7.99 -3.74
C ILE A 87 -20.83 7.64 -3.75
N ARG A 88 -21.23 6.62 -2.98
CA ARG A 88 -22.63 6.19 -2.86
C ARG A 88 -23.51 7.30 -2.31
N ASN A 89 -23.09 7.94 -1.22
CA ASN A 89 -23.84 9.04 -0.60
C ASN A 89 -24.00 10.22 -1.55
N ARG A 90 -22.94 10.55 -2.31
CA ARG A 90 -23.00 11.59 -3.34
C ARG A 90 -23.96 11.23 -4.48
N ALA A 91 -23.92 9.99 -4.98
CA ALA A 91 -24.83 9.53 -6.01
C ALA A 91 -26.30 9.58 -5.55
N ILE A 92 -26.57 9.19 -4.30
CA ILE A 92 -27.90 9.28 -3.69
C ILE A 92 -28.35 10.75 -3.58
N PHE A 93 -27.47 11.64 -3.12
CA PHE A 93 -27.73 13.08 -3.03
C PHE A 93 -28.02 13.71 -4.40
N ASP A 94 -27.25 13.36 -5.43
CA ASP A 94 -27.45 13.83 -6.80
C ASP A 94 -28.78 13.33 -7.40
N ILE A 95 -29.16 12.08 -7.13
CA ILE A 95 -30.47 11.53 -7.50
C ILE A 95 -31.60 12.29 -6.79
N HIS A 96 -31.44 12.56 -5.49
CA HIS A 96 -32.42 13.29 -4.69
C HIS A 96 -32.59 14.74 -5.17
N ASN A 97 -31.49 15.42 -5.51
CA ASN A 97 -31.52 16.78 -6.05
C ASN A 97 -32.05 16.86 -7.49
N ARG A 98 -31.81 15.84 -8.33
CA ARG A 98 -32.47 15.74 -9.64
C ARG A 98 -33.99 15.55 -9.50
N LYS A 99 -34.45 14.82 -8.48
CA LYS A 99 -35.87 14.70 -8.14
C LYS A 99 -36.44 16.00 -7.55
N LYS A 100 -35.68 16.69 -6.70
CA LYS A 100 -36.06 17.99 -6.12
C LYS A 100 -36.02 19.14 -7.10
N ARG A 101 -35.19 19.14 -8.16
CA ARG A 101 -35.19 20.19 -9.21
C ARG A 101 -36.50 20.30 -10.03
N LYS A 102 -37.52 19.49 -9.73
CA LYS A 102 -38.92 19.74 -10.13
C LYS A 102 -39.72 20.60 -9.11
N GLY A 103 -39.10 21.16 -8.07
CA GLY A 103 -39.70 22.04 -7.06
C GLY A 103 -38.64 22.94 -6.39
N LEU A 104 -38.99 24.20 -6.17
CA LEU A 104 -38.10 25.31 -5.78
C LEU A 104 -37.27 25.15 -4.49
N PHE A 105 -36.13 25.85 -4.50
CA PHE A 105 -35.33 26.51 -3.43
C PHE A 105 -34.71 25.75 -2.23
N GLU A 106 -33.38 25.87 -2.17
CA GLU A 106 -32.52 26.38 -1.07
C GLU A 106 -32.72 25.85 0.37
N PHE A 107 -31.66 25.28 0.96
CA PHE A 107 -31.17 25.69 2.30
C PHE A 107 -29.76 25.14 2.58
N LEU A 108 -29.04 25.93 3.38
CA LEU A 108 -27.61 25.96 3.69
C LEU A 108 -27.07 24.72 4.42
N CYS A 109 -25.87 24.27 4.05
CA CYS A 109 -25.05 23.40 4.91
C CYS A 109 -23.97 24.24 5.60
N ILE A 110 -24.23 24.51 6.88
CA ILE A 110 -23.34 25.17 7.84
C ILE A 110 -22.23 24.20 8.27
N ALA A 111 -20.99 24.67 8.10
CA ALA A 111 -19.74 24.34 8.81
C ALA A 111 -19.40 22.87 9.12
N ARG A 112 -18.33 22.36 8.48
CA ARG A 112 -17.05 22.03 9.15
C ARG A 112 -15.87 22.02 8.14
N PRO A 113 -14.65 22.41 8.56
CA PRO A 113 -13.51 22.62 7.66
C PRO A 113 -12.66 21.35 7.48
N LEU A 114 -11.90 21.32 6.37
CA LEU A 114 -10.95 20.30 5.90
C LEU A 114 -11.56 19.05 5.23
N SER A 115 -11.87 19.20 3.94
CA SER A 115 -11.57 18.17 2.93
C SER A 115 -11.75 18.81 1.54
N TRP A 116 -10.70 19.47 1.04
CA TRP A 116 -10.65 19.93 -0.34
C TRP A 116 -10.16 18.81 -1.24
N ILE A 117 -11.04 17.87 -1.54
CA ILE A 117 -10.90 17.04 -2.74
C ILE A 117 -12.19 17.20 -3.52
N ARG A 118 -12.12 17.97 -4.60
CA ARG A 118 -13.09 17.88 -5.70
C ARG A 118 -12.64 16.73 -6.59
N PRO A 119 -13.33 15.57 -6.63
CA PRO A 119 -13.15 14.66 -7.73
C PRO A 119 -13.61 15.38 -9.00
N LYS A 120 -12.76 15.43 -10.03
CA LYS A 120 -13.16 15.86 -11.38
C LYS A 120 -14.43 15.10 -11.74
N ALA A 121 -15.50 15.83 -12.02
CA ALA A 121 -16.77 15.26 -12.42
C ALA A 121 -16.58 14.59 -13.79
N VAL A 122 -16.48 13.27 -13.81
CA VAL A 122 -16.60 12.51 -15.04
C VAL A 122 -18.07 12.54 -15.44
N THR A 123 -18.30 13.12 -16.61
CA THR A 123 -19.57 13.20 -17.30
C THR A 123 -20.13 11.80 -17.56
N SER A 124 -21.29 11.54 -16.96
CA SER A 124 -22.40 10.75 -17.50
C SER A 124 -22.04 9.61 -18.48
N SER A 125 -21.88 8.41 -17.94
CA SER A 125 -22.33 7.18 -18.61
C SER A 125 -23.36 6.48 -17.73
N LYS A 126 -24.39 5.95 -18.38
CA LYS A 126 -25.62 5.37 -17.82
C LYS A 126 -25.34 4.58 -16.55
N ALA A 127 -26.18 4.80 -15.54
CA ALA A 127 -26.21 4.03 -14.30
C ALA A 127 -26.08 2.53 -14.59
N ILE A 128 -24.88 2.02 -14.44
CA ILE A 128 -24.65 0.58 -14.39
C ILE A 128 -25.39 0.16 -13.12
N ARG A 129 -26.48 -0.60 -13.28
CA ARG A 129 -27.03 -1.40 -12.19
C ARG A 129 -25.94 -2.39 -11.81
N THR A 130 -25.00 -1.99 -10.95
CA THR A 130 -24.04 -2.89 -10.34
C THR A 130 -24.78 -3.63 -9.24
N THR A 131 -25.21 -4.84 -9.55
CA THR A 131 -25.69 -5.86 -8.60
C THR A 131 -24.57 -6.48 -7.77
N LEU A 132 -23.32 -6.01 -7.92
CA LEU A 132 -22.19 -6.44 -7.10
C LEU A 132 -22.36 -5.93 -5.68
N PRO A 133 -22.13 -6.76 -4.64
CA PRO A 133 -21.90 -6.27 -3.30
C PRO A 133 -20.79 -5.23 -3.38
N VAL A 134 -21.14 -4.02 -3.01
CA VAL A 134 -20.28 -2.83 -3.09
C VAL A 134 -19.03 -2.98 -2.21
N ASP A 135 -19.02 -3.99 -1.33
CA ASP A 135 -17.99 -4.31 -0.36
C ASP A 135 -17.30 -5.66 -0.66
N SER A 136 -17.33 -6.13 -1.92
CA SER A 136 -16.66 -7.36 -2.36
C SER A 136 -15.16 -7.16 -2.64
N ILE A 137 -14.39 -8.22 -2.51
CA ILE A 137 -12.93 -8.23 -2.75
C ILE A 137 -12.64 -8.00 -4.23
N LYS A 138 -13.50 -8.52 -5.11
CA LYS A 138 -13.51 -8.18 -6.53
C LYS A 138 -13.63 -6.67 -6.77
N ALA A 139 -14.58 -6.02 -6.10
CA ALA A 139 -14.78 -4.57 -6.27
C ALA A 139 -13.55 -3.78 -5.79
N PHE A 140 -12.88 -4.26 -4.75
CA PHE A 140 -11.64 -3.66 -4.27
C PHE A 140 -10.49 -3.83 -5.27
N HIS A 141 -10.23 -5.05 -5.75
CA HIS A 141 -9.23 -5.34 -6.79
C HIS A 141 -9.42 -4.45 -8.03
N LEU A 142 -10.65 -4.42 -8.57
CA LEU A 142 -10.97 -3.59 -9.74
C LEU A 142 -10.80 -2.09 -9.47
N SER A 143 -11.01 -1.63 -8.23
CA SER A 143 -10.80 -0.23 -7.87
C SER A 143 -9.32 0.16 -7.94
N LEU A 144 -8.43 -0.74 -7.51
CA LEU A 144 -6.98 -0.57 -7.57
C LEU A 144 -6.48 -0.54 -9.02
N GLU A 145 -6.84 -1.57 -9.79
CA GLU A 145 -6.52 -1.70 -11.22
C GLU A 145 -7.01 -0.52 -12.07
N SER A 146 -8.12 0.10 -11.67
CA SER A 146 -8.70 1.22 -12.43
C SER A 146 -7.84 2.48 -12.45
N GLY A 147 -6.88 2.62 -11.52
CA GLY A 147 -6.07 3.83 -11.36
C GLY A 147 -6.88 5.08 -11.00
N LYS A 148 -8.04 4.90 -10.36
CA LYS A 148 -8.91 6.00 -9.89
C LYS A 148 -8.93 6.13 -8.37
N PHE A 149 -8.52 5.08 -7.67
CA PHE A 149 -8.51 5.03 -6.23
C PHE A 149 -7.12 5.40 -5.70
N TRP A 150 -7.07 6.38 -4.81
CA TRP A 150 -5.87 6.79 -4.09
C TRP A 150 -5.92 6.17 -2.71
N PHE A 151 -4.82 5.54 -2.30
CA PHE A 151 -4.76 4.86 -1.00
C PHE A 151 -3.46 5.19 -0.26
N PRO A 152 -3.48 5.15 1.09
CA PRO A 152 -2.29 5.39 1.89
C PRO A 152 -1.27 4.28 1.68
N ALA A 153 -0.03 4.68 1.40
CA ALA A 153 1.12 3.80 1.32
C ALA A 153 2.38 4.55 1.75
N GLN A 154 3.47 3.81 1.88
CA GLN A 154 4.78 4.33 2.20
C GLN A 154 5.72 4.13 1.04
N ILE A 155 6.58 5.11 0.78
CA ILE A 155 7.48 5.12 -0.37
C ILE A 155 8.91 5.26 0.11
N TYR A 156 9.76 4.31 -0.27
CA TYR A 156 11.20 4.40 -0.10
C TYR A 156 11.75 5.51 -1.00
N HIS A 157 12.56 6.39 -0.42
CA HIS A 157 13.27 7.42 -1.18
C HIS A 157 14.24 6.70 -2.13
N GLY A 158 14.06 6.91 -3.44
CA GLY A 158 14.87 6.27 -4.46
C GLY A 158 16.21 6.97 -4.67
N ASN A 159 17.14 6.31 -5.37
CA ASN A 159 18.42 6.88 -5.80
C ASN A 159 18.27 7.88 -6.98
N THR A 160 17.10 8.50 -7.14
CA THR A 160 16.82 9.45 -8.21
C THR A 160 17.34 10.86 -7.86
N GLY A 161 18.67 10.99 -7.74
CA GLY A 161 19.40 12.27 -7.77
C GLY A 161 19.66 12.99 -6.43
N TYR A 162 20.81 13.72 -6.38
CA TYR A 162 21.41 14.64 -5.37
C TYR A 162 21.34 14.32 -3.86
N ARG A 163 20.45 13.46 -3.40
CA ARG A 163 20.25 12.98 -2.01
C ARG A 163 20.05 11.46 -1.96
N GLY A 164 20.59 10.73 -2.95
CA GLY A 164 20.44 9.28 -3.12
C GLY A 164 21.06 8.41 -2.03
N ASP A 165 21.60 9.01 -0.97
CA ASP A 165 22.25 8.32 0.14
C ASP A 165 21.33 8.18 1.37
N MET A 166 20.06 8.57 1.27
CA MET A 166 19.14 8.62 2.41
C MET A 166 18.22 7.40 2.44
N LEU A 167 18.42 6.54 3.44
CA LEU A 167 17.52 5.42 3.75
C LEU A 167 16.30 5.93 4.51
N VAL A 168 15.42 6.57 3.75
CA VAL A 168 14.22 7.24 4.26
C VAL A 168 12.98 6.69 3.55
N CYS A 169 11.89 6.61 4.29
CA CYS A 169 10.58 6.22 3.81
C CYS A 169 9.55 7.25 4.26
N TYR A 170 8.73 7.74 3.34
CA TYR A 170 7.72 8.76 3.62
C TYR A 170 6.32 8.26 3.28
N ASP A 171 5.34 8.74 4.03
CA ASP A 171 3.95 8.44 3.79
C ASP A 171 3.41 9.26 2.60
N ALA A 172 2.62 8.61 1.75
CA ALA A 172 2.01 9.22 0.59
C ALA A 172 0.65 8.58 0.30
N HIS A 173 -0.16 9.27 -0.50
CA HIS A 173 -1.27 8.62 -1.19
C HIS A 173 -0.80 8.18 -2.57
N VAL A 174 -0.96 6.90 -2.88
CA VAL A 174 -0.54 6.33 -4.16
C VAL A 174 -1.74 5.91 -4.98
N CYS A 175 -1.56 5.92 -6.29
CA CYS A 175 -2.54 5.49 -7.28
C CYS A 175 -1.80 4.77 -8.40
N TYR A 176 -2.30 3.60 -8.77
CA TYR A 176 -1.73 2.80 -9.83
C TYR A 176 -2.04 3.36 -11.23
N ASP A 177 -1.13 3.13 -12.17
CA ASP A 177 -1.30 3.40 -13.58
C ASP A 177 -0.99 2.15 -14.41
N SER A 178 -2.04 1.48 -14.85
CA SER A 178 -1.95 0.23 -15.62
C SER A 178 -1.33 0.40 -17.01
N ARG A 179 -1.19 1.64 -17.52
CA ARG A 179 -0.56 1.88 -18.83
C ARG A 179 0.95 1.76 -18.77
N THR A 180 1.54 2.18 -17.65
CA THR A 180 2.98 2.17 -17.41
C THR A 180 3.40 1.08 -16.44
N ASN A 181 2.45 0.39 -15.81
CA ASN A 181 2.68 -0.55 -14.72
C ASN A 181 3.46 0.08 -13.56
N THR A 182 3.14 1.33 -13.23
CA THR A 182 3.80 2.12 -12.17
C THR A 182 2.78 2.89 -11.36
N PHE A 183 3.24 3.59 -10.33
CA PHE A 183 2.41 4.38 -9.45
C PHE A 183 2.68 5.88 -9.60
N ARG A 184 1.65 6.65 -9.27
CA ARG A 184 1.75 8.07 -8.94
C ARG A 184 1.58 8.23 -7.43
N ALA A 185 2.38 9.08 -6.83
CA ALA A 185 2.26 9.44 -5.44
C ALA A 185 1.95 10.93 -5.27
N ARG A 186 1.19 11.23 -4.23
CA ARG A 186 0.95 12.57 -3.74
C ARG A 186 1.29 12.62 -2.27
N TYR A 187 2.11 13.57 -1.90
CA TYR A 187 2.49 13.80 -0.52
C TYR A 187 2.44 15.30 -0.21
N GLY A 188 1.98 15.61 1.00
CA GLY A 188 1.78 16.99 1.44
C GLY A 188 3.03 17.53 2.11
N ILE A 189 3.50 18.70 1.67
CA ILE A 189 4.35 19.55 2.51
C ILE A 189 3.38 20.46 3.29
N ALA A 190 3.03 19.99 4.49
CA ALA A 190 2.03 20.56 5.41
C ALA A 190 2.00 22.09 5.50
N SER A 191 3.19 22.70 5.47
CA SER A 191 3.41 24.11 5.77
C SER A 191 3.00 25.06 4.65
N HIS A 192 2.79 24.59 3.42
CA HIS A 192 2.54 25.47 2.26
C HIS A 192 1.31 25.11 1.41
N GLY A 193 0.60 24.03 1.73
CA GLY A 193 -0.55 23.58 0.94
C GLY A 193 -0.19 23.13 -0.49
N TRP A 194 1.10 22.89 -0.75
CA TRP A 194 1.58 22.32 -2.00
C TRP A 194 1.55 20.80 -1.89
N GLU A 195 0.88 20.18 -2.85
CA GLU A 195 0.87 18.74 -3.05
C GLU A 195 1.96 18.41 -4.07
N SER A 196 3.06 17.85 -3.58
CA SER A 196 4.10 17.33 -4.47
C SER A 196 3.57 16.04 -5.08
N THR A 197 3.79 15.89 -6.39
CA THR A 197 3.45 14.67 -7.12
C THR A 197 4.73 14.04 -7.62
N GLU A 198 4.85 12.73 -7.43
CA GLU A 198 5.89 11.91 -8.02
C GLU A 198 5.23 10.87 -8.92
N GLU A 199 5.82 10.63 -10.09
CA GLU A 199 5.28 9.73 -11.11
C GLU A 199 6.32 8.66 -11.45
N ASN A 200 5.86 7.57 -12.07
CA ASN A 200 6.70 6.43 -12.48
C ASN A 200 7.39 5.76 -11.28
N ILE A 201 6.66 5.61 -10.18
CA ILE A 201 7.15 4.93 -9.00
C ILE A 201 6.96 3.43 -9.20
N GLU A 202 8.06 2.69 -9.13
CA GLU A 202 8.07 1.24 -9.27
C GLU A 202 7.45 0.54 -8.06
N TRP A 203 6.90 -0.66 -8.29
CA TRP A 203 6.26 -1.48 -7.26
C TRP A 203 7.16 -1.74 -6.05
N ASP A 204 8.46 -1.90 -6.30
CA ASP A 204 9.44 -2.27 -5.28
C ASP A 204 9.76 -1.10 -4.33
N ARG A 205 9.44 0.15 -4.70
CA ARG A 205 9.62 1.33 -3.84
C ARG A 205 8.46 1.56 -2.89
N ILE A 206 7.35 0.87 -3.04
CA ILE A 206 6.15 1.09 -2.24
C ILE A 206 5.98 -0.06 -1.25
N ARG A 207 5.50 0.27 -0.06
CA ARG A 207 5.09 -0.70 0.96
C ARG A 207 3.82 -0.26 1.65
N ALA A 208 3.11 -1.21 2.25
CA ALA A 208 2.02 -0.90 3.16
C ALA A 208 2.55 -0.09 4.37
N PRO A 209 1.80 0.89 4.90
CA PRO A 209 2.17 1.57 6.13
C PRO A 209 2.26 0.56 7.27
N GLN A 210 3.39 0.58 7.97
CA GLN A 210 3.71 -0.41 8.99
C GLN A 210 3.04 -0.10 10.33
N VAL A 211 2.64 1.15 10.53
CA VAL A 211 1.90 1.64 11.69
C VAL A 211 0.81 2.58 11.22
N ASP A 212 -0.34 2.56 11.90
CA ASP A 212 -1.46 3.48 11.66
C ASP A 212 -1.25 4.83 12.38
N THR A 213 -0.01 5.33 12.38
CA THR A 213 0.34 6.59 13.05
C THR A 213 0.11 7.75 12.07
N PRO A 214 -0.69 8.77 12.43
CA PRO A 214 -0.87 9.95 11.57
C PRO A 214 0.43 10.68 11.29
N LEU A 215 0.54 11.32 10.11
CA LEU A 215 1.73 12.01 9.61
C LEU A 215 2.42 12.97 10.60
N TYR A 216 1.64 13.66 11.44
CA TYR A 216 2.12 14.69 12.38
C TYR A 216 2.19 14.19 13.81
N MET A 217 2.01 12.89 14.02
CA MET A 217 1.95 12.30 15.34
C MET A 217 3.23 11.52 15.63
N LEU A 218 3.76 11.77 16.82
CA LEU A 218 4.85 11.00 17.38
C LEU A 218 4.38 9.55 17.59
N HIS A 219 5.10 8.60 17.00
CA HIS A 219 4.92 7.19 17.26
C HIS A 219 5.34 6.87 18.70
N VAL A 220 4.53 6.06 19.39
CA VAL A 220 4.81 5.65 20.77
C VAL A 220 5.72 4.42 20.75
N SER A 221 6.99 4.63 21.04
CA SER A 221 8.01 3.58 21.08
C SER A 221 7.78 2.62 22.26
N ASP A 222 7.39 1.38 21.97
CA ASP A 222 7.23 0.31 22.96
C ASP A 222 8.50 -0.55 23.13
N CYS A 223 9.40 -0.53 22.14
CA CYS A 223 10.59 -1.37 22.09
C CYS A 223 11.84 -0.79 22.77
N LEU A 224 11.80 0.44 23.28
CA LEU A 224 13.01 1.17 23.72
C LEU A 224 13.84 0.44 24.77
N ASN A 225 13.22 -0.32 25.67
CA ASN A 225 13.95 -1.06 26.70
C ASN A 225 14.60 -2.33 26.15
N ASP A 226 14.06 -2.90 25.06
CA ASP A 226 14.52 -4.16 24.48
C ASP A 226 15.66 -3.97 23.47
N LEU A 227 15.91 -2.72 23.03
CA LEU A 227 16.95 -2.39 22.06
C LEU A 227 18.34 -2.73 22.58
N LYS A 228 19.12 -3.45 21.77
CA LYS A 228 20.54 -3.79 22.02
C LYS A 228 21.38 -3.46 20.78
N PRO A 229 22.70 -3.27 20.93
CA PRO A 229 23.57 -3.06 19.79
C PRO A 229 23.41 -4.14 18.71
N GLY A 230 23.38 -3.73 17.45
CA GLY A 230 23.09 -4.58 16.30
C GLY A 230 21.62 -4.68 15.92
N ASP A 231 20.68 -4.24 16.77
CA ASP A 231 19.26 -4.22 16.39
C ASP A 231 19.00 -3.19 15.28
N HIS A 232 18.17 -3.59 14.31
CA HIS A 232 17.71 -2.74 13.22
C HIS A 232 16.44 -1.99 13.65
N ILE A 233 16.36 -0.71 13.31
CA ILE A 233 15.23 0.14 13.70
C ILE A 233 14.79 1.06 12.56
N GLU A 234 13.56 1.55 12.69
CA GLU A 234 13.15 2.80 12.06
C GLU A 234 12.88 3.85 13.13
N ILE A 235 13.34 5.06 12.88
CA ILE A 235 13.16 6.21 13.74
C ILE A 235 12.47 7.32 12.96
N GLN A 236 11.45 7.94 13.56
CA GLN A 236 10.83 9.11 12.98
C GLN A 236 11.81 10.29 13.01
N TRP A 237 11.84 11.07 11.94
CA TRP A 237 12.59 12.31 11.89
C TRP A 237 11.78 13.38 11.16
N THR A 238 11.88 14.62 11.63
CA THR A 238 11.32 15.78 10.93
C THR A 238 12.23 16.99 11.05
N SER A 239 12.25 17.85 10.03
CA SER A 239 13.01 19.11 10.06
C SER A 239 12.35 20.16 10.95
N HIS A 240 11.02 20.18 11.00
CA HIS A 240 10.22 21.16 11.72
C HIS A 240 9.02 20.49 12.40
N LYS A 241 8.60 21.00 13.56
CA LYS A 241 7.45 20.44 14.32
C LYS A 241 6.12 20.44 13.56
N GLU A 242 6.00 21.30 12.56
CA GLU A 242 4.80 21.43 11.72
C GLU A 242 4.89 20.55 10.46
N SER A 243 6.03 19.91 10.23
CA SER A 243 6.26 19.01 9.10
C SER A 243 5.89 17.57 9.47
N PRO A 244 5.48 16.76 8.49
CA PRO A 244 5.24 15.35 8.73
C PRO A 244 6.54 14.64 9.15
N TYR A 245 6.38 13.49 9.80
CA TYR A 245 7.48 12.61 10.14
C TYR A 245 7.79 11.65 8.98
N ASP A 246 9.06 11.55 8.62
CA ASP A 246 9.56 10.48 7.76
C ASP A 246 10.22 9.39 8.62
N TRP A 247 10.24 8.17 8.12
CA TRP A 247 10.88 7.02 8.76
C TRP A 247 12.29 6.84 8.23
N TRP A 248 13.27 6.86 9.12
CA TRP A 248 14.67 6.70 8.81
C TRP A 248 15.15 5.35 9.31
N TYR A 249 15.85 4.60 8.46
CA TYR A 249 16.48 3.37 8.86
C TYR A 249 17.78 3.63 9.62
N ALA A 250 18.00 2.90 10.71
CA ALA A 250 19.22 2.94 11.49
C ALA A 250 19.50 1.61 12.20
N VAL A 251 20.70 1.51 12.77
CA VAL A 251 21.12 0.37 13.60
C VAL A 251 21.51 0.87 14.98
N ILE A 252 21.20 0.11 16.02
CA ILE A 252 21.64 0.44 17.38
C ILE A 252 23.15 0.19 17.50
N GLY A 253 23.89 1.23 17.85
CA GLY A 253 25.33 1.19 18.05
C GLY A 253 25.74 0.87 19.49
N HIS A 254 27.05 0.72 19.66
CA HIS A 254 27.67 0.67 20.98
C HIS A 254 27.99 2.07 21.50
N LEU A 255 27.89 2.25 22.82
CA LEU A 255 28.43 3.42 23.52
C LEU A 255 29.95 3.53 23.31
N ASP A 256 30.48 4.75 23.31
CA ASP A 256 31.91 4.99 23.07
C ASP A 256 32.81 4.36 24.13
N ALA A 257 32.32 4.20 25.36
CA ALA A 257 33.03 3.53 26.44
C ALA A 257 32.99 1.99 26.36
N CYS A 258 32.24 1.41 25.42
CA CYS A 258 32.14 -0.04 25.26
C CYS A 258 33.25 -0.55 24.33
N ASP A 259 33.93 -1.61 24.76
CA ASP A 259 34.96 -2.33 24.01
C ASP A 259 34.41 -3.20 22.87
N LYS A 260 33.08 -3.19 22.64
CA LYS A 260 32.35 -4.01 21.66
C LYS A 260 32.50 -5.52 21.88
N ASN A 261 32.93 -5.95 23.05
CA ASN A 261 33.03 -7.37 23.37
C ASN A 261 31.63 -7.91 23.71
N GLU A 262 31.13 -8.87 22.93
CA GLU A 262 29.79 -9.44 23.10
C GLU A 262 29.55 -10.01 24.51
N ASN A 263 30.60 -10.55 25.15
CA ASN A 263 30.50 -11.15 26.48
C ASN A 263 30.48 -10.13 27.63
N HIS A 264 30.90 -8.89 27.38
CA HIS A 264 31.00 -7.83 28.40
C HIS A 264 30.20 -6.57 28.06
N CYS A 265 29.50 -6.56 26.93
CA CYS A 265 28.68 -5.44 26.51
C CYS A 265 27.52 -5.19 27.48
N ARG A 266 27.50 -4.00 28.07
CA ARG A 266 26.41 -3.54 28.96
C ARG A 266 25.57 -2.40 28.36
N CYS A 267 25.73 -2.12 27.06
CA CYS A 267 25.02 -1.02 26.39
C CYS A 267 23.49 -1.18 26.44
N HIS A 268 22.98 -2.40 26.50
CA HIS A 268 21.55 -2.68 26.64
C HIS A 268 20.96 -2.14 27.96
N TYR A 269 21.75 -2.11 29.04
CA TYR A 269 21.30 -1.63 30.35
C TYR A 269 21.49 -0.12 30.56
N SER A 270 22.11 0.56 29.59
CA SER A 270 22.31 2.01 29.64
C SER A 270 21.01 2.74 29.33
N ASP A 271 20.73 3.81 30.08
CA ASP A 271 19.62 4.71 29.79
C ASP A 271 19.78 5.43 28.45
N THR A 272 21.00 5.52 27.92
CA THR A 272 21.29 6.10 26.61
C THR A 272 21.52 5.00 25.57
N ILE A 273 20.84 5.11 24.43
CA ILE A 273 21.07 4.33 23.23
C ILE A 273 21.81 5.17 22.18
N VAL A 274 22.69 4.52 21.42
CA VAL A 274 23.36 5.12 20.26
C VAL A 274 22.61 4.66 19.02
N VAL A 275 22.15 5.60 18.20
CA VAL A 275 21.53 5.33 16.91
C VAL A 275 22.54 5.64 15.81
N GLU A 276 22.83 4.66 14.97
CA GLU A 276 23.81 4.74 13.89
C GLU A 276 23.14 4.69 12.52
N PHE A 277 23.33 5.77 11.77
CA PHE A 277 22.98 5.92 10.37
C PHE A 277 24.22 5.59 9.54
N ASN A 278 24.48 4.28 9.37
CA ASN A 278 25.71 3.78 8.75
C ASN A 278 25.88 4.19 7.28
N GLN A 279 24.83 4.71 6.64
CA GLN A 279 24.89 5.28 5.29
C GLN A 279 25.78 6.54 5.23
N TYR A 280 25.98 7.23 6.35
CA TYR A 280 26.85 8.40 6.42
C TYR A 280 28.30 8.03 6.80
N PRO A 281 29.31 8.74 6.27
CA PRO A 281 30.72 8.46 6.55
C PRO A 281 31.09 8.74 8.03
N PRO A 282 32.15 8.13 8.58
CA PRO A 282 32.53 8.20 10.01
C PRO A 282 32.64 9.61 10.60
N GLY A 283 32.95 10.63 9.80
CA GLY A 283 33.05 12.03 10.25
C GLY A 283 31.77 12.86 10.15
N SER A 284 30.66 12.29 9.64
CA SER A 284 29.41 13.03 9.48
C SER A 284 28.69 13.23 10.80
N THR A 285 28.21 14.46 11.04
CA THR A 285 27.32 14.77 12.18
C THR A 285 25.99 14.04 12.11
N TRP A 286 25.60 13.53 10.94
CA TRP A 286 24.38 12.74 10.73
C TRP A 286 24.58 11.25 11.02
N ARG A 287 25.83 10.77 11.17
CA ARG A 287 26.10 9.34 11.32
C ARG A 287 25.62 8.78 12.64
N ARG A 288 25.73 9.55 13.72
CA ARG A 288 25.46 9.08 15.08
C ARG A 288 24.64 10.10 15.86
N THR A 289 23.68 9.60 16.61
CA THR A 289 22.95 10.38 17.61
C THR A 289 22.75 9.55 18.88
N MET A 290 22.53 10.22 20.00
CA MET A 290 22.30 9.60 21.31
C MET A 290 20.88 9.93 21.74
N ILE A 291 20.13 8.91 22.16
CA ILE A 291 18.72 9.05 22.56
C ILE A 291 18.56 8.42 23.94
N SER A 292 17.69 9.00 24.77
CA SER A 292 17.34 8.47 26.08
C SER A 292 16.21 7.44 26.00
N ARG A 293 16.39 6.29 26.65
CA ARG A 293 15.32 5.28 26.86
C ARG A 293 14.23 5.79 27.81
N LYS A 294 14.58 6.65 28.76
CA LYS A 294 13.68 7.13 29.83
C LYS A 294 12.83 8.32 29.40
N TYR A 295 13.37 9.17 28.54
CA TYR A 295 12.72 10.38 28.06
C TYR A 295 12.81 10.39 26.55
N HIS A 296 11.73 9.97 25.89
CA HIS A 296 11.62 9.99 24.44
C HIS A 296 10.56 10.99 23.90
N PRO A 297 10.42 12.23 24.42
CA PRO A 297 9.74 13.27 23.65
C PRO A 297 10.63 13.73 22.48
N GLU A 298 10.07 14.46 21.52
CA GLU A 298 10.81 15.03 20.38
C GLU A 298 12.10 15.74 20.82
N GLU A 299 13.25 15.09 20.62
CA GLU A 299 14.55 15.68 20.97
C GLU A 299 15.09 16.43 19.75
N ARG A 300 15.32 17.74 19.93
CA ARG A 300 15.96 18.56 18.90
C ARG A 300 17.43 18.17 18.81
N ASN A 301 17.83 17.60 17.67
CA ASN A 301 19.22 17.34 17.40
C ASN A 301 19.98 18.65 17.13
N GLY A 302 21.26 18.71 17.49
CA GLY A 302 22.18 19.80 17.16
C GLY A 302 22.36 20.04 15.66
N VAL A 303 21.90 19.10 14.81
CA VAL A 303 21.94 19.16 13.34
C VAL A 303 20.62 19.66 12.72
N GLY A 304 19.68 20.19 13.53
CA GLY A 304 18.58 21.03 13.03
C GLY A 304 17.25 20.34 12.75
N GLY A 305 17.03 19.12 13.26
CA GLY A 305 15.74 18.40 13.17
C GLY A 305 15.34 17.77 14.52
N PHE A 306 14.22 17.05 14.53
CA PHE A 306 13.65 16.39 15.71
C PHE A 306 13.54 14.89 15.45
N TYR A 307 14.08 14.09 16.37
CA TYR A 307 13.85 12.64 16.38
C TYR A 307 12.58 12.32 17.15
N GLY A 308 11.75 11.48 16.55
CA GLY A 308 10.49 11.00 17.08
C GLY A 308 10.54 9.49 17.36
N GLY A 309 9.39 8.83 17.34
CA GLY A 309 9.25 7.45 17.80
C GLY A 309 10.16 6.46 17.07
N ILE A 310 10.52 5.40 17.79
CA ILE A 310 11.40 4.32 17.33
C ILE A 310 10.60 3.02 17.33
N ARG A 311 10.72 2.27 16.23
CA ARG A 311 10.23 0.90 16.13
C ARG A 311 11.38 -0.04 15.77
N LYS A 312 11.36 -1.23 16.34
CA LYS A 312 12.33 -2.28 16.03
C LYS A 312 11.92 -3.04 14.79
N LEU A 313 12.85 -3.24 13.86
CA LEU A 313 12.69 -4.13 12.71
C LEU A 313 13.18 -5.51 13.11
N SER A 314 12.30 -6.51 13.02
CA SER A 314 12.62 -7.90 13.32
C SER A 314 12.46 -8.83 12.12
N ASP A 315 11.76 -8.37 11.07
CA ASP A 315 11.55 -9.12 9.85
C ASP A 315 12.77 -9.00 8.93
N GLU A 316 13.33 -10.15 8.54
CA GLU A 316 14.54 -10.20 7.73
C GLU A 316 14.31 -9.71 6.29
N GLU A 317 13.10 -9.89 5.73
CA GLU A 317 12.77 -9.41 4.39
C GLU A 317 12.70 -7.88 4.37
N ASP A 318 12.09 -7.26 5.38
CA ASP A 318 12.03 -5.80 5.54
C ASP A 318 13.43 -5.20 5.70
N ILE A 319 14.29 -5.83 6.51
CA ILE A 319 15.69 -5.40 6.69
C ILE A 319 16.45 -5.53 5.36
N ALA A 320 16.34 -6.68 4.69
CA ALA A 320 16.97 -6.89 3.39
C ALA A 320 16.47 -5.88 2.35
N LYS A 321 15.19 -5.51 2.40
CA LYS A 321 14.60 -4.51 1.52
C LYS A 321 15.20 -3.12 1.76
N TRP A 322 15.33 -2.69 3.01
CA TRP A 322 16.05 -1.46 3.35
C TRP A 322 17.48 -1.47 2.83
N LEU A 323 18.20 -2.56 3.07
CA LEU A 323 19.59 -2.71 2.63
C LEU A 323 19.73 -2.77 1.10
N SER A 324 18.68 -3.17 0.36
CA SER A 324 18.69 -3.13 -1.10
C SER A 324 18.71 -1.70 -1.67
N PHE A 325 18.21 -0.72 -0.90
CA PHE A 325 18.30 0.70 -1.21
C PHE A 325 19.57 1.35 -0.69
N TRP A 326 20.46 0.58 -0.06
CA TRP A 326 21.73 1.09 0.44
C TRP A 326 22.56 1.64 -0.74
N PRO A 327 23.06 2.89 -0.65
CA PRO A 327 23.91 3.43 -1.70
C PRO A 327 25.15 2.54 -1.79
N ASN A 328 25.37 1.90 -2.95
CA ASN A 328 26.54 1.06 -3.18
C ASN A 328 27.77 1.81 -2.69
N GLN A 329 28.41 1.32 -1.62
CA GLN A 329 29.72 1.79 -1.25
C GLN A 329 30.59 1.49 -2.46
N VAL A 330 30.97 2.53 -3.20
CA VAL A 330 32.08 2.42 -4.13
C VAL A 330 33.23 1.89 -3.30
N LEU A 331 33.66 0.67 -3.63
CA LEU A 331 34.89 0.07 -3.15
C LEU A 331 36.02 1.05 -3.47
N GLU A 332 36.33 1.97 -2.57
CA GLU A 332 37.61 2.66 -2.58
C GLU A 332 38.64 1.61 -2.17
N GLY A 333 39.31 1.08 -3.19
CA GLY A 333 40.43 0.16 -3.03
C GLY A 333 41.54 0.78 -2.18
N TYR A 334 42.12 -0.10 -1.35
CA TYR A 334 43.42 -0.09 -0.69
C TYR A 334 44.36 1.10 -0.93
#